data_AF-W2NL96-F1
#
_entry.id   AF-W2NL96-F1
#
_cell.length_a   1.000
_cell.length_b   1.000
_cell.length_c   1.000
_cell.angle_alpha   90.00
_cell.angle_beta   90.00
_cell.angle_gamma   90.00
#
_symmetry.space_group_name_H-M   'P 1'
#
loop_
_entity.id
_entity.type
_entity.pdbx_description
1 polymer ?
#
loop_
_entity_poly.entity_id
_entity_poly.type
_entity_poly.pdbx_seq_one_letter_code
_entity_poly.pdbx_strand_id
1 'polypeptide(L)'
;MPAQLSIGVEIRSELTSLGCQLIKRYSNVESLLKKGLLKNGDAKTCGLSTNPPFCYASTVYLNSFLFVDEVKMFVLSEMCLLPRGRIVYIDRSVLPKASAFLQK
;
A
#
# COMPACT_ATOMS: atom_id res chain seq x y z
N MET A 1 -9.78 0.41 -16.70
CA MET A 1 -10.49 -0.82 -16.28
C MET A 1 -10.28 -1.01 -14.78
N PRO A 2 -11.31 -1.41 -14.01
CA PRO A 2 -11.18 -1.68 -12.58
C PRO A 2 -10.27 -2.91 -12.33
N ALA A 3 -9.55 -2.91 -11.21
CA ALA A 3 -8.68 -4.03 -10.84
C ALA A 3 -9.48 -5.34 -10.71
N GLN A 4 -8.86 -6.47 -11.07
CA GLN A 4 -9.43 -7.80 -10.84
C GLN A 4 -9.34 -8.21 -9.37
N LEU A 5 -8.27 -7.77 -8.70
CA LEU A 5 -7.99 -7.98 -7.29
C LEU A 5 -7.14 -6.80 -6.77
N SER A 6 -7.47 -6.30 -5.59
CA SER A 6 -6.72 -5.27 -4.87
C SER A 6 -6.27 -5.83 -3.53
N ILE A 7 -4.99 -5.71 -3.21
CA ILE A 7 -4.43 -6.28 -1.98
C ILE A 7 -3.71 -5.20 -1.20
N GLY A 8 -4.10 -5.04 0.06
CA GLY A 8 -3.35 -4.26 1.05
C GLY A 8 -2.54 -5.18 1.97
N VAL A 9 -1.36 -4.72 2.37
CA VAL A 9 -0.54 -5.35 3.41
C VAL A 9 -0.37 -4.35 4.54
N GLU A 10 -0.72 -4.74 5.76
CA GLU A 10 -0.61 -3.90 6.96
C GLU A 10 -0.03 -4.73 8.11
N ILE A 11 1.00 -4.20 8.77
CA ILE A 11 1.72 -4.92 9.82
C ILE A 11 0.91 -4.97 11.13
N ARG A 12 0.07 -3.97 11.38
CA ARG A 12 -0.79 -3.90 12.57
C ARG A 12 -2.03 -4.78 12.42
N SER A 13 -2.07 -5.83 13.23
CA SER A 13 -3.10 -6.87 13.17
C SER A 13 -4.51 -6.32 13.46
N GLU A 14 -4.62 -5.37 14.39
CA GLU A 14 -5.86 -4.72 14.78
C GLU A 14 -6.45 -3.89 13.63
N LEU A 15 -5.60 -3.19 12.88
CA LEU A 15 -6.03 -2.42 11.72
C LEU A 15 -6.39 -3.32 10.55
N THR A 16 -5.67 -4.42 10.38
CA THR A 16 -6.02 -5.45 9.40
C THR A 16 -7.41 -6.02 9.70
N SER A 17 -7.66 -6.40 10.96
CA SER A 17 -8.96 -6.94 11.38
C SER A 17 -10.09 -5.94 11.16
N LEU A 18 -9.90 -4.68 11.58
CA LEU A 18 -10.87 -3.62 11.36
C LEU A 18 -11.12 -3.39 9.86
N GLY A 19 -10.07 -3.32 9.04
CA GLY A 19 -10.18 -3.15 7.60
C GLY A 19 -10.96 -4.29 6.93
N CYS A 20 -10.69 -5.55 7.31
CA CYS A 20 -11.46 -6.70 6.84
C CYS A 20 -12.95 -6.62 7.21
N GLN A 21 -13.26 -6.19 8.45
CA GLN A 21 -14.64 -5.99 8.89
C GLN A 21 -15.34 -4.89 8.08
N LEU A 22 -14.66 -3.77 7.82
CA LEU A 22 -15.19 -2.66 7.02
C LEU A 22 -15.43 -3.09 5.56
N ILE A 23 -14.46 -3.77 4.93
CA ILE A 23 -14.62 -4.32 3.57
C ILE A 23 -15.86 -5.21 3.51
N LYS A 24 -16.00 -6.16 4.45
CA LYS A 24 -17.15 -7.07 4.50
C LYS A 24 -18.46 -6.28 4.65
N ARG A 25 -18.51 -5.34 5.60
CA ARG A 25 -19.70 -4.53 5.92
C ARG A 25 -20.18 -3.72 4.72
N TYR A 26 -19.27 -3.11 3.97
CA TYR A 26 -19.62 -2.19 2.89
C TYR A 26 -19.62 -2.83 1.51
N SER A 27 -19.20 -4.09 1.36
CA SER A 27 -19.13 -4.79 0.07
C SER A 27 -20.46 -4.91 -0.69
N ASN A 28 -21.59 -4.84 -0.01
CA ASN A 28 -22.92 -4.86 -0.64
C ASN A 28 -23.32 -3.51 -1.22
N VAL A 29 -22.76 -2.41 -0.69
CA VAL A 29 -23.01 -1.05 -1.17
C VAL A 29 -21.96 -0.68 -2.22
N GLU A 30 -20.69 -1.02 -1.97
CA GLU A 30 -19.57 -0.74 -2.86
C GLU A 30 -19.00 -2.04 -3.44
N SER A 31 -19.47 -2.40 -4.64
CA SER A 31 -19.15 -3.68 -5.28
C SER A 31 -17.65 -3.91 -5.52
N LEU A 32 -16.86 -2.84 -5.68
CA LEU A 32 -15.41 -2.93 -5.84
C LEU A 32 -14.71 -3.50 -4.60
N LEU A 33 -15.28 -3.33 -3.40
CA LEU A 33 -14.73 -3.88 -2.16
C LEU A 33 -14.76 -5.42 -2.15
N LYS A 34 -15.62 -6.06 -2.94
CA LYS A 34 -15.62 -7.53 -3.11
C LYS A 34 -14.32 -8.04 -3.72
N LYS A 35 -13.55 -7.17 -4.38
CA LYS A 35 -12.25 -7.46 -4.96
C LYS A 35 -11.09 -7.02 -4.06
N GLY A 36 -11.38 -6.54 -2.85
CA GLY A 36 -10.38 -6.09 -1.89
C GLY A 36 -10.01 -7.19 -0.91
N LEU A 37 -8.71 -7.39 -0.70
CA LEU A 37 -8.15 -8.25 0.34
C LEU A 37 -7.20 -7.42 1.20
N LEU A 38 -7.26 -7.59 2.51
CA LEU A 38 -6.28 -7.02 3.44
C LEU A 38 -5.56 -8.16 4.15
N LYS A 39 -4.23 -8.17 4.07
CA LYS A 39 -3.37 -9.18 4.70
C LYS A 39 -2.60 -8.53 5.84
N ASN A 40 -2.56 -9.23 6.98
CA ASN A 40 -1.64 -8.85 8.04
C ASN A 40 -0.24 -9.33 7.64
N GLY A 41 0.72 -8.42 7.58
CA GLY A 41 2.09 -8.75 7.16
C GLY A 41 3.01 -7.54 7.12
N ASP A 42 4.31 -7.81 7.17
CA ASP A 42 5.35 -6.80 6.98
C ASP A 42 5.72 -6.72 5.50
N ALA A 43 5.63 -5.52 4.92
CA ALA A 43 6.04 -5.26 3.55
C ALA A 43 7.50 -5.67 3.27
N LYS A 44 8.36 -5.69 4.30
CA LYS A 44 9.76 -6.14 4.19
C LYS A 44 9.92 -7.64 3.99
N THR A 45 8.98 -8.44 4.48
CA THR A 45 9.10 -9.91 4.49
C THR A 45 8.10 -10.61 3.58
N CYS A 46 7.11 -9.87 3.06
CA CYS A 46 6.09 -10.42 2.16
C CYS A 46 6.64 -10.83 0.77
N GLY A 47 7.84 -10.36 0.39
CA GLY A 47 8.43 -10.60 -0.94
C GLY A 47 7.55 -9.99 -2.04
N LEU A 48 7.46 -8.67 -2.07
CA LEU A 48 6.53 -7.96 -2.95
C LEU A 48 6.87 -8.17 -4.42
N SER A 49 8.16 -8.31 -4.73
CA SER A 49 8.66 -8.52 -6.10
C SER A 49 8.65 -9.98 -6.55
N THR A 50 8.66 -10.93 -5.62
CA THR A 50 8.90 -12.36 -5.90
C THR A 50 7.70 -13.26 -5.64
N ASN A 51 6.86 -12.94 -4.65
CA ASN A 51 5.79 -13.83 -4.21
C ASN A 51 4.46 -13.48 -4.87
N PRO A 52 3.76 -14.46 -5.47
CA PRO A 52 2.38 -14.30 -5.86
C PRO A 52 1.48 -14.03 -4.64
N PRO A 53 0.42 -13.21 -4.80
CA PRO A 53 0.03 -12.49 -6.01
C PRO A 53 0.72 -11.12 -6.19
N PHE A 54 1.60 -10.69 -5.27
CA PHE A 54 2.16 -9.35 -5.25
C PHE A 54 3.02 -9.04 -6.49
N CYS A 55 3.84 -10.01 -6.93
CA CYS A 55 4.72 -9.88 -8.09
C CYS A 55 3.98 -9.63 -9.42
N TYR A 56 2.66 -9.83 -9.45
CA TYR A 56 1.81 -9.59 -10.62
C TYR A 56 1.09 -8.24 -10.60
N ALA A 57 1.36 -7.40 -9.60
CA ALA A 57 0.73 -6.09 -9.49
C ALA A 57 1.06 -5.19 -10.70
N SER A 58 0.02 -4.70 -11.38
CA SER A 58 0.15 -3.70 -12.44
C SER A 58 0.14 -2.27 -11.92
N THR A 59 -0.41 -2.07 -10.71
CA THR A 59 -0.50 -0.78 -10.04
C THR A 59 -0.20 -0.98 -8.57
N VAL A 60 0.69 -0.16 -8.02
CA VAL A 60 1.08 -0.20 -6.62
C VAL A 60 0.82 1.16 -6.00
N TYR A 61 0.07 1.18 -4.91
CA TYR A 61 -0.11 2.36 -4.08
C TYR A 61 0.77 2.27 -2.84
N LEU A 62 1.64 3.25 -2.63
CA LEU A 62 2.52 3.33 -1.47
C LEU A 62 2.28 4.64 -0.71
N ASN A 63 1.78 4.54 0.51
CA ASN A 63 1.81 5.65 1.46
C ASN A 63 3.06 5.54 2.33
N SER A 64 4.13 6.23 1.94
CA SER A 64 5.40 6.22 2.68
C SER A 64 5.57 7.43 3.61
N PHE A 65 4.49 8.18 3.88
CA PHE A 65 4.57 9.47 4.60
C PHE A 65 5.24 9.39 5.97
N LEU A 66 5.07 8.27 6.68
CA LEU A 66 5.67 8.01 7.99
C LEU A 66 6.72 6.90 7.96
N PHE A 67 7.13 6.46 6.77
CA PHE A 67 8.18 5.43 6.67
C PHE A 67 9.52 6.07 7.01
N VAL A 68 10.32 5.35 7.80
CA VAL A 68 11.75 5.66 7.93
C VAL A 68 12.45 5.33 6.60
N ASP A 69 13.54 6.05 6.31
CA ASP A 69 14.19 5.99 4.99
C ASP A 69 14.60 4.56 4.60
N GLU A 70 15.09 3.76 5.53
CA GLU A 70 15.45 2.36 5.29
C GLU A 70 14.27 1.54 4.75
N VAL A 71 13.10 1.62 5.41
CA VAL A 71 11.89 0.89 5.01
C VAL A 71 11.39 1.39 3.66
N LYS A 72 11.43 2.71 3.46
CA LYS A 72 11.03 3.32 2.19
C LYS A 72 11.93 2.84 1.05
N MET A 73 13.25 2.86 1.22
CA MET A 73 14.19 2.42 0.21
C MET A 73 14.04 0.94 -0.12
N PHE A 74 13.85 0.09 0.90
CA PHE A 74 13.57 -1.34 0.68
C PHE A 74 12.29 -1.55 -0.13
N VAL A 75 11.20 -0.90 0.25
CA VAL A 75 9.90 -1.10 -0.42
C VAL A 75 9.93 -0.54 -1.84
N LEU A 76 10.62 0.58 -2.08
CA LEU A 76 10.82 1.12 -3.43
C LEU A 76 11.69 0.20 -4.29
N SER A 77 12.76 -0.39 -3.76
CA SER A 77 13.61 -1.32 -4.53
C SER A 77 12.83 -2.55 -4.97
N GLU A 78 11.99 -3.11 -4.09
CA GLU A 78 11.07 -4.20 -4.43
C GLU A 78 10.08 -3.80 -5.54
N MET A 79 9.52 -2.59 -5.47
CA MET A 79 8.58 -2.12 -6.50
C MET A 79 9.25 -1.90 -7.86
N CYS A 80 10.51 -1.46 -7.90
CA CYS A 80 11.27 -1.30 -9.13
C CYS A 80 11.50 -2.63 -9.88
N LEU A 81 11.41 -3.77 -9.18
CA LEU A 81 11.54 -5.09 -9.78
C LEU A 81 10.23 -5.60 -10.41
N LEU A 82 9.11 -4.87 -10.25
CA LEU A 82 7.83 -5.27 -10.83
C LEU A 82 7.80 -4.95 -12.34
N PRO A 83 7.76 -5.97 -13.23
CA PRO A 83 7.99 -5.78 -14.66
C PRO A 83 6.90 -4.95 -15.38
N ARG A 84 5.74 -4.76 -14.75
CA ARG A 84 4.58 -4.02 -15.30
C ARG A 84 3.97 -3.05 -14.28
N GLY A 85 4.66 -2.78 -13.17
CA GLY A 85 4.13 -1.99 -12.07
C GLY A 85 4.16 -0.49 -12.37
N ARG A 86 2.99 0.16 -12.30
CA ARG A 86 2.92 1.62 -12.17
C ARG A 86 2.83 1.97 -10.68
N ILE A 87 3.74 2.80 -10.21
CA ILE A 87 3.83 3.17 -8.79
C ILE A 87 3.17 4.53 -8.60
N VAL A 88 2.16 4.57 -7.75
CA VAL A 88 1.58 5.80 -7.19
C VAL A 88 2.04 5.87 -5.75
N TYR A 89 2.89 6.83 -5.42
CA TYR A 89 3.39 6.97 -4.06
C TYR A 89 3.12 8.36 -3.50
N ILE A 90 2.81 8.41 -2.21
CA ILE A 90 2.69 9.64 -1.43
C ILE A 90 3.80 9.62 -0.39
N ASP A 91 4.59 10.67 -0.40
CA ASP A 91 5.74 10.84 0.47
C ASP A 91 5.85 12.29 0.95
N ARG A 92 6.56 12.52 2.06
CA ARG A 92 6.78 13.89 2.58
C ARG A 92 7.43 14.80 1.56
N SER A 93 8.33 14.28 0.73
CA SER A 93 9.04 15.06 -0.30
C SER A 93 8.16 15.55 -1.44
N VAL A 94 6.98 14.94 -1.64
CA VAL A 94 6.04 15.26 -2.72
C VAL A 94 5.05 16.34 -2.30
N LEU A 95 4.90 16.60 -1.00
CA LEU A 95 4.19 17.78 -0.54
C LEU A 95 5.03 19.03 -0.86
N PRO A 96 4.40 20.13 -1.32
CA PRO A 96 5.08 21.42 -1.33
C PRO A 96 5.70 21.63 0.05
N LYS A 97 6.99 22.00 0.10
CA LYS A 97 7.58 22.48 1.35
C LYS A 97 6.65 23.61 1.81
N ALA A 98 5.85 23.37 2.84
CA ALA A 98 5.22 24.45 3.56
C ALA A 98 6.39 25.22 4.15
N SER A 99 6.84 26.24 3.43
CA SER A 99 7.83 27.18 3.87
C SER A 99 7.31 27.77 5.19
N ALA A 100 8.00 27.40 6.27
CA ALA A 100 8.15 28.16 7.49
C ALA A 100 6.86 28.74 8.11
N PHE A 101 6.06 27.92 8.80
CA PHE A 101 5.17 28.44 9.85
C PHE A 101 5.00 27.45 11.01
N LEU A 102 6.11 26.95 11.56
CA LEU A 102 6.15 26.46 12.95
C LEU A 102 7.52 26.82 13.55
N GLN A 103 7.79 28.12 13.63
CA GLN A 103 8.57 28.68 14.73
C GLN A 103 7.67 29.71 15.41
N LYS A 104 7.02 29.28 16.49
CA LYS A 104 6.80 30.01 17.74
C LYS A 104 6.10 29.10 18.73
#